data_AF-A0A0D6M5M2-F1
#
_entry.id   AF-A0A0D6M5M2-F1
#
_cell.length_a   1.000
_cell.length_b   1.000
_cell.length_c   1.000
_cell.angle_alpha   90.00
_cell.angle_beta   90.00
_cell.angle_gamma   90.00
#
_symmetry.space_group_name_H-M   'P 1'
#
loop_
_entity.id
_entity.type
_entity.pdbx_description
1 polymer ?
#
loop_
_entity_poly.entity_id
_entity_poly.type
_entity_poly.pdbx_seq_one_letter_code
_entity_poly.pdbx_strand_id
1 'polypeptide(L)'
;MTYLSNISPLSLPVCMRKAKSDSDSDSSSESEEEKERKDLKEALKKLEKEKLEGHQKYLEGDRKRKYNTTYEDKPMTEAEQEAYRLTAIHSADPMAAYMQEKFEKKARK
;
A
#
# COMPACT_ATOMS: atom_id res chain seq x y z
N MET A 1 -7.41 -34.68 -43.58
CA MET A 1 -8.49 -35.07 -42.67
C MET A 1 -8.48 -34.13 -41.48
N THR A 2 -9.41 -33.19 -41.45
CA THR A 2 -9.68 -32.27 -40.34
C THR A 2 -10.39 -33.01 -39.22
N TYR A 3 -9.87 -32.95 -37.99
CA TYR A 3 -10.66 -33.24 -36.80
C TYR A 3 -10.65 -32.02 -35.88
N LEU A 4 -11.84 -31.43 -35.81
CA LEU A 4 -12.25 -30.44 -34.83
C LEU A 4 -12.38 -31.07 -33.44
N SER A 5 -12.50 -30.17 -32.46
CA SER A 5 -13.08 -30.33 -31.13
C SER A 5 -12.26 -31.06 -30.07
N ASN A 6 -11.76 -30.28 -29.08
CA ASN A 6 -12.43 -30.19 -27.78
C ASN A 6 -11.80 -29.06 -26.96
N ILE A 7 -12.33 -27.85 -27.13
CA ILE A 7 -12.11 -26.75 -26.19
C ILE A 7 -13.12 -26.97 -25.06
N SER A 8 -12.64 -27.49 -23.93
CA SER A 8 -13.42 -27.58 -22.71
C SER A 8 -13.64 -26.17 -22.16
N PRO A 9 -14.89 -25.67 -22.01
CA PRO A 9 -15.11 -24.46 -21.25
C PRO A 9 -14.88 -24.78 -19.76
N LEU A 10 -13.76 -24.31 -19.21
CA LEU A 10 -13.53 -24.31 -17.77
C LEU A 10 -14.64 -23.46 -17.13
N SER A 11 -15.41 -24.13 -16.28
CA SER A 11 -16.54 -23.63 -15.52
C SER A 11 -16.25 -22.28 -14.86
N LEU A 12 -17.07 -21.28 -15.16
CA LEU A 12 -17.11 -20.01 -14.44
C LEU A 12 -17.43 -20.28 -12.96
N PRO A 13 -16.66 -19.73 -12.00
CA PRO A 13 -17.02 -19.83 -10.59
C PRO A 13 -18.30 -19.06 -10.28
N VAL A 14 -19.20 -19.75 -9.59
CA VAL A 14 -20.48 -19.29 -9.06
C VAL A 14 -20.30 -18.01 -8.26
N CYS A 15 -21.05 -16.96 -8.60
CA CYS A 15 -21.20 -15.75 -7.80
C CYS A 15 -21.86 -16.11 -6.47
N MET A 16 -21.05 -16.37 -5.44
CA MET A 16 -21.49 -16.60 -4.07
C MET A 16 -21.97 -15.26 -3.49
N ARG A 17 -23.23 -15.25 -3.07
CA ARG A 17 -23.94 -14.08 -2.52
C ARG A 17 -23.24 -13.61 -1.24
N LYS A 18 -22.95 -12.31 -1.17
CA LYS A 18 -22.43 -11.62 0.01
C LYS A 18 -23.38 -11.83 1.21
N ALA A 19 -22.88 -12.46 2.27
CA ALA A 19 -23.47 -12.31 3.59
C ALA A 19 -23.08 -10.93 4.13
N LYS A 20 -24.09 -10.10 4.43
CA LYS A 20 -23.92 -8.88 5.22
C LYS A 20 -23.71 -9.30 6.67
N SER A 21 -22.50 -9.16 7.18
CA SER A 21 -22.25 -9.10 8.62
C SER A 21 -22.02 -7.62 8.95
N ASP A 22 -23.11 -6.93 9.30
CA ASP A 22 -23.04 -5.69 10.08
C ASP A 22 -22.57 -6.09 11.47
N SER A 23 -21.29 -5.86 11.74
CA SER A 23 -20.70 -5.97 13.07
C SER A 23 -20.17 -4.59 13.42
N ASP A 24 -21.10 -3.69 13.77
CA ASP A 24 -20.81 -2.45 14.47
C ASP A 24 -20.24 -2.80 15.85
N SER A 25 -18.93 -2.99 15.90
CA SER A 25 -18.18 -3.09 17.15
C SER A 25 -17.81 -1.67 17.59
N ASP A 26 -18.80 -0.93 18.06
CA ASP A 26 -18.63 0.33 18.77
C ASP A 26 -18.10 0.02 20.18
N SER A 27 -16.79 -0.20 20.27
CA SER A 27 -16.10 -0.54 21.52
C SER A 27 -15.52 0.71 22.16
N SER A 28 -16.39 1.41 22.90
CA SER A 28 -16.11 2.48 23.87
C SER A 28 -14.68 2.48 24.45
N SER A 29 -13.78 3.30 23.89
CA SER A 29 -12.48 3.64 24.48
C SER A 29 -11.95 5.02 24.00
N GLU A 30 -12.79 6.05 24.13
CA GLU A 30 -12.54 7.42 23.64
C GLU A 30 -11.17 8.03 24.02
N SER A 31 -10.55 7.66 25.15
CA SER A 31 -9.28 8.26 25.59
C SER A 31 -8.01 7.66 24.97
N GLU A 32 -8.05 6.38 24.60
CA GLU A 32 -6.93 5.72 23.91
C GLU A 32 -7.04 5.93 22.40
N GLU A 33 -8.27 5.96 21.87
CA GLU A 33 -8.55 6.23 20.46
C GLU A 33 -8.00 7.59 19.99
N GLU A 34 -8.02 8.62 20.84
CA GLU A 34 -7.45 9.92 20.48
C GLU A 34 -5.92 9.88 20.29
N LYS A 35 -5.22 9.06 21.09
CA LYS A 35 -3.76 8.92 21.00
C LYS A 35 -3.41 8.08 19.79
N GLU A 36 -4.08 6.95 19.60
CA GLU A 36 -3.94 6.08 18.43
C GLU A 36 -4.18 6.85 17.12
N ARG A 37 -5.23 7.69 17.06
CA ARG A 37 -5.47 8.56 15.90
C ARG A 37 -4.36 9.58 15.65
N LYS A 38 -3.68 10.06 16.69
CA LYS A 38 -2.52 10.97 16.54
C LYS A 38 -1.31 10.19 16.03
N ASP A 39 -1.04 9.02 16.60
CA ASP A 39 0.07 8.15 16.23
C ASP A 39 -0.06 7.65 14.79
N LEU A 40 -1.27 7.28 14.35
CA LEU A 40 -1.57 6.93 12.96
C LEU A 40 -1.34 8.08 11.99
N LYS A 41 -1.76 9.30 12.35
CA LYS A 41 -1.51 10.49 11.51
C LYS A 41 -0.02 10.78 11.39
N GLU A 42 0.74 10.58 12.46
CA GLU A 42 2.19 10.73 12.43
C GLU A 42 2.85 9.63 11.59
N ALA A 43 2.40 8.39 11.71
CA ALA A 43 2.87 7.26 10.90
C ALA A 43 2.61 7.50 9.41
N LEU A 44 1.42 7.98 9.03
CA LEU A 44 1.10 8.35 7.64
C LEU A 44 2.05 9.43 7.10
N LYS A 45 2.31 10.48 7.88
CA LYS A 45 3.24 11.54 7.48
C LYS A 45 4.68 11.04 7.36
N LYS A 46 5.11 10.12 8.23
CA LYS A 46 6.45 9.50 8.16
C LYS A 46 6.57 8.66 6.89
N LEU A 47 5.62 7.77 6.62
CA LEU A 47 5.59 6.94 5.41
C LEU A 47 5.62 7.77 4.13
N GLU A 48 4.85 8.86 4.05
CA GLU A 48 4.86 9.73 2.87
C GLU A 48 6.24 10.36 2.62
N LYS A 49 6.89 10.86 3.69
CA LYS A 49 8.23 11.45 3.60
C LYS A 49 9.28 10.42 3.21
N GLU A 50 9.30 9.28 3.89
CA GLU A 50 10.26 8.20 3.63
C GLU A 50 10.13 7.67 2.20
N LYS A 51 8.90 7.51 1.71
CA LYS A 51 8.64 7.09 0.33
C LYS A 51 9.17 8.10 -0.69
N LEU A 52 8.97 9.41 -0.44
CA LEU A 52 9.47 10.48 -1.31
C LEU A 52 11.00 10.57 -1.29
N GLU A 53 11.60 10.59 -0.10
CA GLU A 53 13.06 10.65 0.06
C GLU A 53 13.75 9.42 -0.53
N GLY A 54 13.20 8.23 -0.32
CA GLY A 54 13.70 6.99 -0.91
C GLY A 54 13.67 7.02 -2.43
N HIS A 55 12.57 7.54 -3.00
CA HIS A 55 12.44 7.69 -4.45
C HIS A 55 13.39 8.76 -5.01
N GLN A 56 13.58 9.89 -4.33
CA GLN A 56 14.55 10.91 -4.72
C GLN A 56 15.97 10.36 -4.72
N LYS A 57 16.38 9.67 -3.65
CA LYS A 57 17.68 9.00 -3.55
C LYS A 57 17.88 7.95 -4.65
N TYR A 58 16.82 7.24 -5.02
CA TYR A 58 16.85 6.30 -6.15
C TYR A 58 17.10 7.03 -7.49
N LEU A 59 16.42 8.17 -7.72
CA LEU A 59 16.59 8.97 -8.94
C LEU A 59 17.96 9.65 -9.05
N GLU A 60 18.54 10.12 -7.95
CA GLU A 60 19.89 10.72 -7.91
C GLU A 60 20.98 9.74 -8.38
N GLY A 61 20.66 8.44 -8.37
CA GLY A 61 21.49 7.37 -8.89
C GLY A 61 22.67 7.04 -7.98
N ASP A 62 23.36 5.95 -8.31
CA ASP A 62 24.41 5.40 -7.45
C ASP A 62 25.55 6.39 -7.21
N ARG A 63 25.92 7.16 -8.24
CA ARG A 63 27.06 8.08 -8.22
C ARG A 63 26.98 9.18 -7.15
N LYS A 64 25.77 9.53 -6.70
CA LYS A 64 25.55 10.56 -5.66
C LYS A 64 25.32 9.97 -4.28
N ARG A 65 25.18 8.65 -4.14
CA ARG A 65 25.03 8.00 -2.84
C ARG A 65 26.31 8.20 -2.02
N LYS A 66 26.12 8.49 -0.73
CA LYS A 66 27.24 8.62 0.20
C LYS A 66 27.83 7.23 0.44
N TYR A 67 29.16 7.11 0.30
CA TYR A 67 29.87 5.92 0.74
C TYR A 67 29.72 5.80 2.28
N ASN A 68 29.51 4.58 2.78
CA ASN A 68 29.42 4.22 4.20
C ASN A 68 28.11 4.59 4.93
N THR A 69 26.95 4.60 4.25
CA THR A 69 25.67 4.62 4.96
C THR A 69 25.48 3.31 5.71
N THR A 70 25.37 3.36 7.04
CA THR A 70 24.96 2.18 7.82
C THR A 70 23.51 1.85 7.50
N TYR A 71 23.26 0.58 7.25
CA TYR A 71 21.90 0.06 7.08
C TYR A 71 21.36 -0.25 8.47
N GLU A 72 20.32 0.47 8.88
CA GLU A 72 19.66 0.26 10.16
C GLU A 72 18.43 -0.61 9.95
N ASP A 73 18.47 -1.84 10.48
CA ASP A 73 17.32 -2.75 10.48
C ASP A 73 16.31 -2.31 11.54
N LYS A 74 15.45 -1.35 11.17
CA LYS A 74 14.37 -0.89 12.03
C LYS A 74 13.09 -1.70 11.75
N PRO A 75 12.56 -2.45 12.74
CA PRO A 75 11.29 -3.15 12.56
C PRO A 75 10.14 -2.14 12.44
N MET A 76 9.13 -2.48 11.63
CA MET A 76 7.93 -1.65 11.46
C MET A 76 7.07 -1.69 12.73
N THR A 77 6.75 -0.52 13.26
CA THR A 77 5.83 -0.37 14.40
C THR A 77 4.39 -0.69 13.99
N GLU A 78 3.52 -1.02 14.95
CA GLU A 78 2.12 -1.40 14.67
C GLU A 78 1.37 -0.29 13.91
N ALA A 79 1.52 0.96 14.34
CA ALA A 79 0.93 2.11 13.67
C ALA A 79 1.44 2.31 12.23
N GLU A 80 2.73 2.03 11.96
CA GLU A 80 3.30 2.09 10.61
C GLU A 80 2.78 0.95 9.74
N GLN A 81 2.58 -0.25 10.29
CA GLN A 81 1.98 -1.37 9.57
C GLN A 81 0.54 -1.08 9.15
N GLU A 82 -0.25 -0.49 10.04
CA GLU A 82 -1.61 -0.07 9.72
C GLU A 82 -1.62 1.03 8.67
N ALA A 83 -0.80 2.06 8.84
CA ALA A 83 -0.65 3.13 7.86
C ALA A 83 -0.21 2.58 6.48
N TYR A 84 0.67 1.57 6.45
CA TYR A 84 1.04 0.88 5.21
C TYR A 84 -0.16 0.17 4.58
N ARG A 85 -0.92 -0.60 5.36
CA ARG A 85 -2.13 -1.29 4.86
C ARG A 85 -3.15 -0.30 4.30
N LEU A 86 -3.33 0.85 4.93
CA LEU A 86 -4.26 1.90 4.51
C LEU A 86 -3.81 2.60 3.22
N THR A 87 -2.50 2.75 3.01
CA THR A 87 -1.94 3.50 1.87
C THR A 87 -1.49 2.62 0.71
N ALA A 88 -1.51 1.29 0.88
CA ALA A 88 -1.11 0.34 -0.14
C ALA A 88 -2.04 0.41 -1.36
N ILE A 89 -1.47 0.69 -2.52
CA ILE A 89 -2.18 0.71 -3.80
C ILE A 89 -1.87 -0.60 -4.54
N HIS A 90 -2.90 -1.36 -4.88
CA HIS A 90 -2.74 -2.59 -5.66
C HIS A 90 -2.69 -2.28 -7.15
N SER A 91 -1.83 -2.96 -7.90
CA SER A 91 -1.75 -2.87 -9.37
C SER A 91 -3.04 -3.17 -10.14
N ALA A 92 -3.99 -3.91 -9.55
CA ALA A 92 -5.27 -4.25 -10.18
C ALA A 92 -6.31 -3.13 -10.02
N ASP A 93 -6.01 -2.12 -9.19
CA ASP A 93 -6.85 -0.93 -9.07
C ASP A 93 -6.70 -0.10 -10.36
N PRO A 94 -7.79 0.21 -11.08
CA PRO A 94 -7.74 1.06 -12.27
C PRO A 94 -7.15 2.45 -12.01
N MET A 95 -7.19 2.95 -10.77
CA MET A 95 -6.62 4.23 -10.39
C MET A 95 -5.13 4.16 -10.06
N ALA A 96 -4.54 2.96 -9.93
CA ALA A 96 -3.16 2.78 -9.48
C ALA A 96 -2.15 3.51 -10.38
N ALA A 97 -2.29 3.38 -11.70
CA ALA A 97 -1.40 4.03 -12.66
C ALA A 97 -1.40 5.56 -12.52
N TYR A 98 -2.59 6.15 -12.34
CA TYR A 98 -2.73 7.59 -12.14
C TYR A 98 -2.07 8.05 -10.83
N MET A 99 -2.26 7.31 -9.75
CA MET A 99 -1.67 7.64 -8.45
C MET A 99 -0.14 7.54 -8.47
N GLN A 100 0.41 6.54 -9.16
CA GLN A 100 1.85 6.38 -9.38
C GLN A 100 2.41 7.56 -10.19
N GLU A 101 1.77 7.94 -11.30
CA GLU A 101 2.21 9.09 -12.10
C GLU A 101 2.24 10.39 -11.28
N LYS A 102 1.22 10.63 -10.45
CA LYS A 102 1.19 11.79 -9.55
C LYS A 102 2.30 11.75 -8.51
N PHE A 103 2.61 10.58 -7.99
CA PHE A 103 3.69 10.40 -7.03
C PHE A 103 5.06 10.68 -7.67
N GLU A 104 5.33 10.13 -8.86
CA GLU A 104 6.58 10.38 -9.58
C GLU A 104 6.81 11.87 -9.88
N LYS A 105 5.75 12.58 -10.29
CA LYS A 105 5.82 14.04 -10.51
C LYS A 105 6.16 14.81 -9.25
N LYS A 106 5.67 14.36 -8.08
CA LYS A 106 6.03 14.98 -6.79
C LYS A 106 7.49 14.69 -6.42
N ALA A 107 7.97 13.47 -6.65
CA ALA A 107 9.32 13.09 -6.28
C ALA A 107 10.41 13.74 -7.16
N ARG A 108 10.09 14.07 -8.42
CA ARG A 108 11.03 14.77 -9.33
C ARG A 108 11.10 16.28 -9.10
N LYS A 109 10.19 16.84 -8.31
CA LYS A 109 10.15 18.28 -8.03
C LYS A 109 11.10 18.63 -6.90
#